data_AF-A0A0K9NF51-F1
#
_entry.id   AF-A0A0K9NF51-F1
#
_cell.length_a   1.000
_cell.length_b   1.000
_cell.length_c   1.000
_cell.angle_alpha   90.00
_cell.angle_beta   90.00
_cell.angle_gamma   90.00
#
_symmetry.space_group_name_H-M   'P 1'
#
loop_
_entity.id
_entity.type
_entity.pdbx_description
1 polymer ?
#
loop_
_entity_poly.entity_id
_entity_poly.type
_entity_poly.pdbx_seq_one_letter_code
_entity_poly.pdbx_strand_id
1 'polypeptide(L)'
;MYKVVASKTFIDIVEQCGPFCIADVDLDTGNAELIKRRRLMDIVQICTEIRCYQDDMLERYDIYYRENENNRLARVLMEAG
;
A
#
# COMPACT_ATOMS: atom_id res chain seq x y z
N MET A 1 0.19 8.01 -14.56
CA MET A 1 -0.20 6.67 -15.01
C MET A 1 0.21 5.67 -13.92
N TYR A 2 -0.56 4.62 -13.63
CA TYR A 2 -0.17 3.63 -12.61
C TYR A 2 0.16 2.28 -13.25
N LYS A 3 0.94 1.47 -12.53
CA LYS A 3 1.24 0.07 -12.86
C LYS A 3 0.58 -0.84 -11.82
N VAL A 4 -0.05 -1.93 -12.26
CA VAL A 4 -0.53 -2.98 -11.35
C VAL A 4 0.65 -3.85 -10.94
N VAL A 5 0.81 -4.08 -9.65
CA VAL A 5 1.94 -4.82 -9.07
C VAL A 5 1.43 -6.11 -8.44
N ALA A 6 2.12 -7.22 -8.67
CA ALA A 6 1.79 -8.49 -8.02
C ALA A 6 2.14 -8.44 -6.53
N SER A 7 1.30 -9.02 -5.66
CA SER A 7 1.51 -9.02 -4.21
C SER A 7 2.88 -9.57 -3.80
N LYS A 8 3.36 -10.62 -4.48
CA LYS A 8 4.69 -11.19 -4.23
C LYS A 8 5.81 -10.17 -4.50
N THR A 9 5.75 -9.50 -5.66
CA THR A 9 6.71 -8.44 -6.02
C THR A 9 6.68 -7.30 -5.02
N PHE A 10 5.47 -6.89 -4.58
CA PHE A 10 5.35 -5.84 -3.58
C PHE A 10 5.98 -6.23 -2.23
N ILE A 11 5.78 -7.46 -1.77
CA ILE A 11 6.41 -7.98 -0.54
C ILE A 11 7.94 -7.93 -0.66
N ASP A 12 8.49 -8.44 -1.78
CA ASP A 12 9.94 -8.43 -2.01
C ASP A 12 10.51 -6.99 -1.94
N ILE A 13 9.80 -6.01 -2.51
CA ILE A 13 10.20 -4.60 -2.46
C ILE A 13 10.16 -4.06 -1.02
N VAL A 14 9.06 -4.25 -0.30
CA VAL A 14 8.95 -3.77 1.10
C VAL A 14 9.94 -4.49 2.02
N GLU A 15 10.39 -5.69 1.66
CA GLU A 15 11.43 -6.40 2.37
C GLU A 15 12.81 -5.81 2.18
N GLN A 16 13.13 -5.40 0.96
CA GLN A 16 14.41 -4.80 0.61
C GLN A 16 14.48 -3.31 0.95
N CYS A 17 13.36 -2.61 0.84
CA CYS A 17 13.22 -1.17 1.02
C CYS A 17 12.35 -0.86 2.24
N GLY A 18 12.84 0.00 3.14
CA GLY A 18 12.05 0.47 4.27
C GLY A 18 11.03 1.53 3.82
N PRO A 19 9.71 1.32 4.02
CA PRO A 19 8.74 2.37 3.70
C PRO A 19 8.89 3.56 4.64
N PHE A 20 8.82 4.78 4.09
CA PHE A 20 8.84 6.01 4.88
C PHE A 20 7.56 6.16 5.71
N CYS A 21 6.44 5.81 5.11
CA CYS A 21 5.12 5.98 5.71
C CYS A 21 4.16 4.91 5.18
N ILE A 22 3.29 4.42 6.06
CA ILE A 22 2.20 3.50 5.74
C ILE A 22 0.94 4.05 6.40
N ALA A 23 -0.07 4.37 5.60
CA ALA A 23 -1.36 4.84 6.08
C ALA A 23 -2.48 3.90 5.63
N ASP A 24 -3.30 3.45 6.56
CA ASP A 24 -4.57 2.76 6.29
C ASP A 24 -5.66 3.82 6.11
N VAL A 25 -6.29 3.87 4.93
CA VAL A 25 -7.25 4.89 4.54
C VAL A 25 -8.60 4.24 4.26
N ASP A 26 -9.61 4.77 4.94
CA ASP A 26 -11.01 4.48 4.66
C ASP A 26 -11.47 5.26 3.41
N LEU A 27 -11.91 4.54 2.38
CA LEU A 27 -12.22 5.16 1.08
C LEU A 27 -13.50 6.00 1.10
N ASP A 28 -14.42 5.72 2.01
CA ASP A 28 -15.71 6.41 2.08
C ASP A 28 -15.61 7.72 2.86
N THR A 29 -14.79 7.74 3.92
CA THR A 29 -14.61 8.90 4.79
C THR A 29 -13.34 9.70 4.50
N GLY A 30 -12.34 9.09 3.85
CA GLY A 30 -11.01 9.68 3.63
C GLY A 30 -10.14 9.73 4.90
N ASN A 31 -10.63 9.19 6.02
CA ASN A 31 -9.87 9.13 7.26
C ASN A 31 -8.69 8.18 7.11
N ALA A 32 -7.54 8.59 7.65
CA ALA A 32 -6.30 7.83 7.55
C ALA A 32 -5.66 7.64 8.93
N GLU A 33 -5.12 6.46 9.18
CA GLU A 33 -4.31 6.15 10.36
C GLU A 33 -2.95 5.56 9.97
N LEU A 34 -1.91 5.92 10.72
CA LEU A 34 -0.58 5.34 10.49
C LEU A 34 -0.53 3.93 11.05
N ILE A 35 -0.14 2.98 10.20
CA ILE A 35 -0.02 1.57 10.58
C ILE A 35 1.42 1.09 10.49
N LYS A 36 1.70 0.00 11.18
CA LYS A 36 3.02 -0.65 11.16
C LYS A 36 3.12 -1.63 9.99
N ARG A 37 4.36 -1.91 9.58
CA ARG A 37 4.69 -2.88 8.53
C ARG A 37 4.04 -4.26 8.73
N ARG A 38 3.91 -4.74 9.98
CA ARG A 38 3.20 -6.01 10.26
C ARG A 38 1.76 -5.98 9.73
N ARG A 39 1.01 -4.92 10.03
CA ARG A 39 -0.36 -4.75 9.56
C ARG A 39 -0.43 -4.62 8.04
N LEU A 40 0.55 -3.95 7.43
CA LEU A 40 0.66 -3.90 5.96
C LEU A 40 0.79 -5.31 5.36
N MET A 41 1.59 -6.19 5.94
CA MET A 41 1.73 -7.57 5.43
C MET A 41 0.42 -8.35 5.55
N ASP A 42 -0.32 -8.17 6.64
CA ASP A 42 -1.66 -8.78 6.80
C ASP A 42 -2.63 -8.26 5.72
N ILE A 43 -2.59 -6.96 5.41
CA ILE A 43 -3.41 -6.33 4.35
C ILE A 43 -3.05 -6.87 2.97
N VAL A 44 -1.76 -7.03 2.66
CA VAL A 44 -1.31 -7.55 1.36
C VAL A 44 -1.80 -8.97 1.10
N GLN A 45 -1.98 -9.79 2.14
CA GLN A 45 -2.53 -11.14 2.00
C GLN A 45 -4.00 -11.17 1.55
N ILE A 46 -4.76 -10.12 1.89
CA ILE A 46 -6.21 -10.02 1.58
C ILE A 46 -6.50 -8.94 0.53
N CYS A 47 -5.47 -8.37 -0.09
CA CYS A 47 -5.63 -7.30 -1.07
C CYS A 47 -6.28 -7.80 -2.37
N THR A 48 -7.01 -6.91 -3.01
CA THR A 48 -7.63 -7.15 -4.31
C THR A 48 -6.77 -6.62 -5.46
N GLU A 49 -6.04 -5.53 -5.23
CA GLU A 49 -5.17 -4.92 -6.23
C GLU A 49 -4.09 -4.04 -5.56
N ILE A 50 -2.89 -4.02 -6.13
CA ILE A 50 -1.83 -3.08 -5.75
C ILE A 50 -1.50 -2.21 -6.94
N ARG A 51 -1.58 -0.89 -6.76
CA ARG A 51 -1.23 0.10 -7.79
C ARG A 51 0.02 0.87 -7.37
N CYS A 52 1.04 0.84 -8.20
CA CYS A 52 2.22 1.69 -8.07
C CYS A 52 2.06 2.93 -8.95
N TYR A 53 2.21 4.09 -8.33
CA TYR A 53 2.33 5.39 -8.98
C TYR A 53 3.78 5.83 -8.80
N GLN A 54 4.52 5.85 -9.91
CA GLN A 54 5.90 6.31 -9.92
C GLN A 54 5.91 7.83 -10.05
N ASP A 55 6.63 8.48 -9.15
CA ASP A 55 6.96 9.91 -9.18
C ASP A 55 8.49 10.04 -9.12
N ASP A 56 9.03 11.17 -9.56
CA ASP A 56 10.48 11.39 -9.70
C ASP A 56 11.21 11.37 -8.34
N MET A 57 10.49 11.57 -7.24
CA MET A 57 11.04 11.61 -5.88
C MET A 57 10.58 10.47 -4.97
N LEU A 58 9.40 9.91 -5.20
CA LEU A 58 8.78 8.89 -4.33
C LEU A 58 7.98 7.90 -5.15
N GLU A 59 8.04 6.62 -4.77
CA GLU A 59 7.07 5.64 -5.23
C GLU A 59 5.90 5.54 -4.25
N ARG A 60 4.69 5.67 -4.78
CA ARG A 60 3.45 5.49 -4.02
C ARG A 60 2.76 4.19 -4.41
N TYR A 61 2.58 3.31 -3.44
CA TYR A 61 1.82 2.08 -3.59
C TYR A 61 0.48 2.23 -2.88
N ASP A 62 -0.62 2.07 -3.62
CA ASP A 62 -1.97 1.96 -3.07
C ASP A 62 -2.40 0.49 -3.12
N ILE A 63 -2.57 -0.13 -1.96
CA ILE A 63 -2.98 -1.53 -1.78
C ILE A 63 -4.45 -1.53 -1.41
N TYR A 64 -5.31 -1.88 -2.37
CA TYR A 64 -6.76 -1.93 -2.17
C TYR A 64 -7.14 -3.27 -1.53
N TYR A 65 -8.00 -3.22 -0.52
CA TYR A 65 -8.51 -4.42 0.17
C TYR A 65 -9.91 -4.18 0.72
N ARG A 66 -10.53 -5.25 1.21
CA ARG A 66 -11.82 -5.19 1.90
C ARG A 66 -11.70 -5.79 3.28
N GLU A 67 -12.26 -5.11 4.26
CA GLU A 67 -12.34 -5.59 5.64
C GLU A 67 -13.70 -5.19 6.22
N ASN A 68 -14.44 -6.17 6.75
CA ASN A 68 -15.79 -5.97 7.32
C ASN A 68 -16.71 -5.16 6.39
N GLU A 69 -16.76 -5.54 5.11
CA GLU A 69 -17.54 -4.89 4.03
C GLU A 69 -17.06 -3.49 3.61
N ASN A 70 -16.09 -2.90 4.31
CA ASN A 70 -15.55 -1.59 3.97
C ASN A 70 -14.46 -1.71 2.91
N ASN A 71 -14.52 -0.84 1.89
CA ASN A 71 -13.43 -0.70 0.93
C ASN A 71 -12.36 0.19 1.55
N ARG A 72 -11.13 -0.30 1.59
CA ARG A 72 -10.01 0.42 2.19
C ARG A 72 -8.81 0.39 1.25
N LEU A 73 -7.87 1.30 1.48
CA LEU A 73 -6.56 1.22 0.84
C LEU A 73 -5.46 1.45 1.88
N ALA A 74 -4.42 0.63 1.84
CA ALA A 74 -3.17 0.97 2.51
C ALA A 74 -2.28 1.73 1.52
N ARG A 75 -1.89 2.96 1.87
CA ARG A 75 -0.98 3.79 1.08
C ARG A 75 0.42 3.70 1.67
N VAL A 76 1.37 3.31 0.83
CA VAL A 76 2.77 3.17 1.20
C VAL A 76 3.59 4.15 0.37
N LEU A 77 4.41 4.95 1.05
CA LEU A 77 5.38 5.85 0.42
C LEU A 77 6.78 5.29 0.63
N MET A 78 7.53 5.18 -0.46
CA MET A 78 8.91 4.68 -0.45
C MET A 78 9.80 5.57 -1.31
N GLU A 79 11.10 5.45 -1.11
CA GLU A 79 12.11 6.08 -1.97
C GLU A 79 11.95 5.58 -3.40
N ALA A 80 12.13 6.48 -4.37
CA ALA A 80 12.24 6.07 -5.77
C ALA A 80 13.56 5.29 -5.95
N GLY A 81 13.45 4.06 -6.46
CA GLY A 81 14.59 3.19 -6.77
C GLY A 81 15.23 3.45 -8.12
#